data_AF-A0A933K0F8-F1
#
_entry.id   AF-A0A933K0F8-F1
#
_cell.length_a   1.000
_cell.length_b   1.000
_cell.length_c   1.000
_cell.angle_alpha   90.00
_cell.angle_beta   90.00
_cell.angle_gamma   90.00
#
_symmetry.space_group_name_H-M   'P 1'
#
loop_
_entity.id
_entity.type
_entity.pdbx_description
1 polymer ?
#
loop_
_entity_poly.entity_id
_entity_poly.type
_entity_poly.pdbx_seq_one_letter_code
_entity_poly.pdbx_strand_id
1 'polypeptide(L)'
;LALENFFSTRGDHMAAVFEMLAPVVQLLDNRFERVEMAGLKLELEVREQAREAQIERIQLDRVEFERGETVETAVIMKPFGGDRESVRMRFVVPNDAAIGPAQLHVSDAQGARMRAQQRNPAHYSPTSLDSQIALSAAERKNNEVVLQLLLPRDGVSYTGTDLPRLPASALSVLAATGSTGYKKLQSEVEVREKTGYAIRGGEMIEIKIKERKQP
;
A
#
# COMPACT_ATOMS: atom_id res chain seq x y z
N LEU A 1 7.76 5.74 -21.29
CA LEU A 1 7.06 5.72 -19.99
C LEU A 1 5.78 6.54 -20.14
N ALA A 2 4.61 5.94 -19.87
CA ALA A 2 3.33 6.65 -19.85
C ALA A 2 2.77 6.59 -18.43
N LEU A 3 2.34 7.72 -17.89
CA LEU A 3 1.91 7.86 -16.50
C LEU A 3 0.60 8.66 -16.52
N GLU A 4 -0.46 8.09 -15.96
CA GLU A 4 -1.78 8.70 -15.89
C GLU A 4 -2.16 8.86 -14.42
N ASN A 5 -2.49 10.08 -14.00
CA ASN A 5 -2.80 10.39 -12.61
C ASN A 5 -3.79 11.56 -12.53
N PHE A 6 -4.57 11.61 -11.46
CA PHE A 6 -5.48 12.72 -11.18
C PHE A 6 -4.88 13.59 -10.07
N PHE A 7 -4.59 14.85 -10.35
CA PHE A 7 -4.08 15.77 -9.32
C PHE A 7 -5.17 16.77 -8.95
N SER A 8 -5.38 16.94 -7.64
CA SER A 8 -6.32 17.91 -7.09
C SER A 8 -5.58 18.82 -6.11
N THR A 9 -5.48 20.10 -6.47
CA THR A 9 -4.90 21.13 -5.60
C THR A 9 -5.99 22.04 -5.09
N ARG A 10 -6.05 22.26 -3.78
CA ARG A 10 -6.76 23.40 -3.18
C ARG A 10 -5.77 24.57 -3.16
N GLY A 11 -5.65 25.28 -4.28
CA GLY A 11 -4.81 26.49 -4.38
C GLY A 11 -3.61 26.32 -5.30
N ASP A 12 -2.49 25.80 -4.78
CA ASP A 12 -1.20 25.89 -5.49
C ASP A 12 -1.06 24.88 -6.63
N HIS A 13 -1.35 25.32 -7.85
CA HIS A 13 -1.13 24.56 -9.07
C HIS A 13 0.34 24.15 -9.28
N MET A 14 1.30 24.85 -8.67
CA MET A 14 2.72 24.49 -8.74
C MET A 14 3.00 23.16 -8.04
N ALA A 15 2.32 22.87 -6.93
CA ALA A 15 2.50 21.61 -6.20
C ALA A 15 2.16 20.39 -7.08
N ALA A 16 1.06 20.44 -7.84
CA ALA A 16 0.70 19.38 -8.79
C ALA A 16 1.73 19.24 -9.91
N VAL A 17 2.23 20.35 -10.46
CA VAL A 17 3.28 20.32 -11.48
C VAL A 17 4.56 19.68 -10.94
N PHE A 18 4.98 20.02 -9.72
CA PHE A 18 6.13 19.38 -9.08
C PHE A 18 5.92 17.89 -8.85
N GLU A 19 4.72 17.48 -8.43
CA GLU A 19 4.38 16.06 -8.23
C GLU A 19 4.37 15.29 -9.57
N MET A 20 3.89 15.92 -10.65
CA MET A 20 3.97 15.37 -12.01
C MET A 20 5.43 15.17 -12.45
N LEU A 21 6.31 16.14 -12.18
CA LEU A 21 7.71 16.10 -12.58
C LEU A 21 8.59 15.24 -11.65
N ALA A 22 8.13 14.88 -10.45
CA ALA A 22 8.96 14.20 -9.45
C ALA A 22 9.69 12.94 -9.97
N PRO A 23 9.06 12.03 -10.73
CA PRO A 23 9.78 10.87 -11.31
C PRO A 23 10.80 11.24 -12.36
N VAL A 24 10.56 12.30 -13.13
CA VAL A 24 11.56 12.80 -14.09
C VAL A 24 12.81 13.27 -13.34
N VAL A 25 12.61 14.04 -12.27
CA VAL A 25 13.71 14.48 -11.40
C VAL A 25 14.43 13.30 -10.76
N GLN A 26 13.69 12.30 -10.24
CA GLN A 26 14.27 11.09 -9.65
C GLN A 26 15.09 10.26 -10.66
N LEU A 27 14.67 10.22 -11.93
CA LEU A 27 15.41 9.53 -12.99
C LEU A 27 16.65 10.31 -13.40
N LEU A 28 16.60 11.65 -13.44
CA LEU A 28 17.78 12.46 -13.72
C LEU A 28 18.82 12.41 -12.59
N ASP A 29 18.36 12.33 -11.34
CA ASP A 29 19.19 12.23 -10.13
C ASP A 29 19.48 10.77 -9.73
N ASN A 30 19.29 9.81 -10.65
CA ASN A 30 19.54 8.41 -10.35
C ASN A 30 21.05 8.15 -10.13
N ARG A 31 21.35 7.13 -9.32
CA ARG A 31 22.74 6.77 -8.95
C ARG A 31 23.41 5.74 -9.87
N PHE A 32 22.71 5.22 -10.87
CA PHE A 32 23.16 4.04 -11.64
C PHE A 32 23.87 4.46 -12.91
N GLU A 33 23.24 5.31 -13.72
CA GLU A 33 23.78 5.75 -15.00
C GLU A 33 23.27 7.13 -15.37
N ARG A 34 23.98 7.81 -16.28
CA ARG A 34 23.54 9.11 -16.77
C ARG A 34 22.37 8.92 -17.73
N VAL A 35 21.24 9.58 -17.43
CA VAL A 35 20.06 9.59 -18.31
C VAL A 35 20.09 10.81 -19.21
N GLU A 36 20.06 10.58 -20.53
CA GLU A 36 19.81 11.64 -21.52
C GLU A 36 18.33 11.61 -21.93
N MET A 37 17.61 12.68 -21.61
CA MET A 37 16.19 12.79 -21.97
C MET A 37 16.02 13.39 -23.36
N ALA A 38 15.49 12.61 -24.29
CA ALA A 38 15.18 13.08 -25.65
C ALA A 38 13.99 14.06 -25.69
N GLY A 39 13.06 13.96 -24.74
CA GLY A 39 11.90 14.85 -24.65
C GLY A 39 10.89 14.42 -23.59
N LEU A 40 10.04 15.36 -23.17
CA LEU A 40 8.95 15.15 -22.23
C LEU A 40 7.64 15.64 -22.86
N LYS A 41 6.65 14.75 -22.97
CA LYS A 41 5.29 15.10 -23.40
C LYS A 41 4.38 15.13 -22.17
N LEU A 42 3.73 16.26 -21.94
CA LEU A 42 2.75 16.44 -20.88
C LEU A 42 1.38 16.70 -21.50
N GLU A 43 0.40 15.88 -21.15
CA GLU A 43 -1.01 16.09 -21.50
C GLU A 43 -1.73 16.42 -20.19
N LEU A 44 -2.28 17.63 -20.10
CA LEU A 44 -2.94 18.14 -18.90
C LEU A 44 -4.39 18.45 -19.22
N GLU A 45 -5.30 17.86 -18.45
CA GLU A 45 -6.71 18.22 -18.45
C GLU A 45 -7.05 18.93 -17.13
N VAL A 46 -7.44 20.20 -17.21
CA VAL A 46 -7.82 21.00 -16.04
C VAL A 46 -9.33 21.10 -15.97
N ARG A 47 -9.91 20.76 -14.81
CA ARG A 47 -11.35 20.87 -14.55
C ARG A 47 -11.58 21.69 -13.29
N GLU A 48 -12.66 22.48 -13.26
CA GLU A 48 -13.03 23.29 -12.10
C GLU A 48 -13.50 22.45 -10.91
N GLN A 49 -14.09 21.28 -11.17
CA GLN A 49 -14.50 20.35 -10.12
C GLN A 49 -13.38 19.37 -9.77
N ALA A 50 -12.93 19.41 -8.52
CA ALA A 50 -11.97 18.45 -7.99
C ALA A 50 -12.59 17.05 -7.98
N ARG A 51 -12.04 16.13 -8.77
CA ARG A 51 -12.36 14.70 -8.74
C ARG A 51 -11.53 14.02 -7.66
N GLU A 52 -11.76 14.40 -6.42
CA GLU A 52 -11.08 13.84 -5.24
C GLU A 52 -12.11 13.24 -4.30
N ALA A 53 -11.79 12.10 -3.68
CA ALA A 53 -12.57 11.50 -2.61
C ALA A 53 -11.68 11.14 -1.43
N GLN A 54 -12.14 11.45 -0.23
CA GLN A 54 -11.46 11.09 1.02
C GLN A 54 -12.03 9.80 1.58
N ILE A 55 -11.17 8.84 1.94
CA ILE A 55 -11.58 7.65 2.71
C ILE A 55 -11.97 8.12 4.11
N GLU A 56 -13.17 7.75 4.57
CA GLU A 56 -13.68 8.13 5.89
C GLU A 56 -13.75 6.95 6.87
N ARG A 57 -14.12 5.74 6.41
CA ARG A 57 -14.20 4.56 7.28
C ARG A 57 -14.24 3.25 6.51
N ILE A 58 -13.85 2.18 7.20
CA ILE A 58 -14.07 0.79 6.79
C ILE A 58 -15.38 0.31 7.43
N GLN A 59 -16.22 -0.38 6.66
CA GLN A 59 -17.45 -0.99 7.13
C GLN A 59 -17.40 -2.50 6.91
N LEU A 60 -17.27 -3.22 8.02
CA LEU A 60 -17.39 -4.67 8.11
C LEU A 60 -18.69 -5.04 8.82
N ASP A 61 -19.24 -6.20 8.48
CA ASP A 61 -20.38 -6.82 9.16
C ASP A 61 -20.01 -7.37 10.54
N ARG A 62 -18.77 -7.86 10.67
CA ARG A 62 -18.17 -8.37 11.90
C ARG A 62 -16.66 -8.11 11.94
N VAL A 63 -16.04 -8.36 13.08
CA VAL A 63 -14.59 -8.19 13.28
C VAL A 63 -13.88 -9.51 13.59
N GLU A 64 -14.56 -10.64 13.39
CA GLU A 64 -14.00 -11.98 13.59
C GLU A 64 -14.24 -12.84 12.35
N PHE A 65 -13.17 -13.40 11.80
CA PHE A 65 -13.17 -14.14 10.53
C PHE A 65 -12.41 -15.46 10.65
N GLU A 66 -12.77 -16.45 9.86
CA GLU A 66 -12.12 -17.76 9.84
C GLU A 66 -11.02 -17.84 8.77
N ARG A 67 -10.05 -18.73 8.98
CA ARG A 67 -9.09 -19.11 7.93
C ARG A 67 -9.81 -19.62 6.68
N GLY A 68 -9.37 -19.17 5.51
CA GLY A 68 -9.98 -19.52 4.23
C GLY A 68 -11.30 -18.81 3.94
N GLU A 69 -11.79 -17.96 4.85
CA GLU A 69 -13.02 -17.22 4.66
C GLU A 69 -12.85 -16.12 3.60
N THR A 70 -13.86 -15.97 2.75
CA THR A 70 -13.99 -14.82 1.85
C THR A 70 -14.78 -13.73 2.55
N VAL A 71 -14.14 -12.58 2.77
CA VAL A 71 -14.71 -11.44 3.49
C VAL A 71 -15.10 -10.36 2.50
N GLU A 72 -16.31 -9.84 2.64
CA GLU A 72 -16.77 -8.64 1.94
C GLU A 72 -16.70 -7.43 2.88
N THR A 73 -16.19 -6.32 2.36
CA THR A 73 -16.09 -5.06 3.10
C THR A 73 -16.52 -3.90 2.23
N ALA A 74 -17.04 -2.85 2.87
CA ALA A 74 -17.40 -1.60 2.22
C ALA A 74 -16.48 -0.49 2.72
N VAL A 75 -15.80 0.17 1.80
CA VAL A 75 -15.02 1.39 2.10
C VAL A 75 -15.92 2.58 1.83
N ILE A 76 -16.16 3.39 2.87
CA ILE A 76 -16.96 4.60 2.74
C ILE A 76 -16.03 5.77 2.46
N MET A 77 -16.34 6.50 1.41
CA MET A 77 -15.60 7.65 0.95
C MET A 77 -16.50 8.86 0.74
N LYS A 78 -15.93 10.05 0.89
CA LYS A 78 -16.61 11.32 0.65
C LYS A 78 -15.92 12.04 -0.52
N PRO A 79 -16.51 11.95 -1.72
CA PRO A 79 -16.18 12.85 -2.83
C PRO A 79 -16.29 14.31 -2.42
N PHE A 80 -15.40 15.14 -2.94
CA PHE A 80 -15.46 16.57 -2.70
C PHE A 80 -16.71 17.17 -3.37
N GLY A 81 -17.57 17.82 -2.58
CA GLY A 81 -18.80 18.43 -3.07
C GLY A 81 -19.92 17.44 -3.44
N GLY A 82 -19.74 16.14 -3.21
CA GLY A 82 -20.73 15.08 -3.48
C GLY A 82 -21.20 14.38 -2.21
N ASP A 83 -22.13 13.44 -2.34
CA ASP A 83 -22.59 12.57 -1.26
C ASP A 83 -21.62 11.43 -0.97
N ARG A 84 -21.75 10.80 0.21
CA ARG A 84 -20.92 9.65 0.56
C ARG A 84 -21.17 8.49 -0.40
N GLU A 85 -20.09 7.87 -0.84
CA GLU A 85 -20.11 6.69 -1.70
C GLU A 85 -19.47 5.50 -1.01
N SER A 86 -19.77 4.29 -1.50
CA SER A 86 -19.25 3.05 -0.97
C SER A 86 -18.58 2.23 -2.08
N VAL A 87 -17.32 1.86 -1.85
CA VAL A 87 -16.60 0.90 -2.70
C VAL A 87 -16.62 -0.45 -1.99
N ARG A 88 -17.24 -1.46 -2.62
CA ARG A 88 -17.22 -2.83 -2.11
C ARG A 88 -15.93 -3.51 -2.53
N MET A 89 -15.26 -4.14 -1.58
CA MET A 89 -14.03 -4.89 -1.79
C MET A 89 -14.20 -6.29 -1.20
N ARG A 90 -13.52 -7.26 -1.79
CA ARG A 90 -13.54 -8.65 -1.32
C ARG A 90 -12.11 -9.17 -1.19
N PHE A 91 -11.80 -9.80 -0.07
CA PHE A 91 -10.51 -10.45 0.17
C PHE A 91 -10.70 -11.84 0.78
N VAL A 92 -9.69 -12.69 0.66
CA VAL A 92 -9.69 -14.02 1.26
C VAL A 92 -8.69 -14.05 2.41
N VAL A 93 -9.12 -14.51 3.58
CA VAL A 93 -8.23 -14.80 4.70
C VAL A 93 -7.41 -16.05 4.35
N PRO A 94 -6.07 -16.00 4.29
CA PRO A 94 -5.26 -17.16 3.95
C PRO A 94 -5.49 -18.34 4.91
N ASN A 95 -5.41 -19.56 4.41
CA ASN A 95 -5.56 -20.78 5.23
C ASN A 95 -4.43 -20.94 6.26
N ASP A 96 -3.28 -20.32 6.03
CA ASP A 96 -2.10 -20.34 6.89
C ASP A 96 -1.96 -19.09 7.77
N ALA A 97 -2.96 -18.20 7.78
CA ALA A 97 -2.94 -16.97 8.58
C ALA A 97 -2.81 -17.28 10.08
N ALA A 98 -1.98 -16.54 10.83
CA ALA A 98 -1.89 -16.74 12.28
C ALA A 98 -3.25 -16.48 12.97
N ILE A 99 -3.59 -17.30 13.97
CA ILE A 99 -4.80 -17.11 14.78
C ILE A 99 -4.56 -15.96 15.77
N GLY A 100 -5.56 -15.09 15.94
CA GLY A 100 -5.49 -13.94 16.85
C GLY A 100 -5.69 -12.60 16.12
N PRO A 101 -5.19 -11.49 16.68
CA PRO A 101 -5.39 -10.16 16.11
C PRO A 101 -4.62 -10.00 14.79
N ALA A 102 -5.26 -9.33 13.83
CA ALA A 102 -4.72 -8.91 12.55
C ALA A 102 -5.19 -7.48 12.24
N GLN A 103 -4.49 -6.79 11.35
CA GLN A 103 -4.85 -5.42 10.99
C GLN A 103 -5.32 -5.36 9.55
N LEU A 104 -6.50 -4.80 9.33
CA LEU A 104 -7.03 -4.48 8.02
C LEU A 104 -6.82 -2.98 7.77
N HIS A 105 -6.00 -2.65 6.78
CA HIS A 105 -5.75 -1.29 6.35
C HIS A 105 -6.45 -1.04 5.03
N VAL A 106 -7.02 0.14 4.89
CA VAL A 106 -7.53 0.66 3.61
C VAL A 106 -6.94 2.04 3.41
N SER A 107 -6.30 2.30 2.27
CA SER A 107 -5.79 3.64 1.97
C SER A 107 -5.73 3.92 0.48
N ASP A 108 -5.33 5.15 0.15
CA ASP A 108 -4.79 5.48 -1.16
C ASP A 108 -3.53 4.65 -1.49
N ALA A 109 -3.14 4.68 -2.77
CA ALA A 109 -1.99 3.93 -3.27
C ALA A 109 -0.65 4.37 -2.64
N GLN A 110 -0.51 5.64 -2.26
CA GLN A 110 0.71 6.16 -1.64
C GLN A 110 0.89 5.59 -0.23
N GLY A 111 -0.15 5.63 0.61
CA GLY A 111 -0.13 5.06 1.95
C GLY A 111 0.12 3.55 1.93
N ALA A 112 -0.48 2.83 0.98
CA ALA A 112 -0.26 1.40 0.79
C ALA A 112 1.20 1.09 0.43
N ARG A 113 1.79 1.87 -0.47
CA ARG A 113 3.21 1.76 -0.83
C ARG A 113 4.13 2.10 0.33
N MET A 114 3.88 3.18 1.07
CA MET A 114 4.70 3.55 2.22
C MET A 114 4.74 2.42 3.25
N ARG A 115 3.60 1.77 3.53
CA ARG A 115 3.54 0.59 4.41
C ARG A 115 4.33 -0.58 3.84
N ALA A 116 4.16 -0.88 2.55
CA ALA A 116 4.89 -1.98 1.91
C ALA A 116 6.42 -1.76 1.91
N GLN A 117 6.86 -0.51 1.67
CA GLN A 117 8.27 -0.10 1.77
C GLN A 117 8.80 -0.21 3.19
N GLN A 118 8.03 0.20 4.19
CA GLN A 118 8.41 0.02 5.59
C GLN A 118 8.56 -1.45 5.96
N ARG A 119 7.74 -2.34 5.40
CA ARG A 119 7.81 -3.78 5.66
C ARG A 119 9.00 -4.45 4.96
N ASN A 120 9.23 -4.15 3.68
CA ASN A 120 10.33 -4.71 2.91
C ASN A 120 11.15 -3.61 2.18
N PRO A 121 12.02 -2.87 2.89
CA PRO A 121 12.79 -1.78 2.29
C PRO A 121 13.67 -2.23 1.13
N ALA A 122 14.19 -3.45 1.17
CA ALA A 122 15.08 -3.99 0.14
C ALA A 122 14.36 -4.13 -1.21
N HIS A 123 13.10 -4.58 -1.21
CA HIS A 123 12.29 -4.73 -2.43
C HIS A 123 11.90 -3.38 -3.06
N TYR A 124 11.89 -2.31 -2.26
CA TYR A 124 11.57 -0.95 -2.72
C TYR A 124 12.82 -0.08 -2.91
N SER A 125 14.01 -0.68 -2.82
CA SER A 125 15.28 -0.01 -3.11
C SER A 125 15.70 -0.39 -4.53
N PRO A 126 15.76 0.56 -5.48
CA PRO A 126 16.19 0.23 -6.83
C PRO A 126 17.63 -0.28 -6.83
N THR A 127 17.90 -1.28 -7.68
CA THR A 127 19.22 -1.90 -7.89
C THR A 127 19.80 -1.57 -9.26
N SER A 128 18.98 -1.06 -10.18
CA SER A 128 19.33 -0.57 -11.51
C SER A 128 18.40 0.56 -11.93
N LEU A 129 18.76 1.29 -13.01
CA LEU A 129 17.88 2.29 -13.61
C LEU A 129 16.53 1.66 -14.01
N ASP A 130 16.54 0.48 -14.64
CA ASP A 130 15.32 -0.22 -15.03
C ASP A 130 14.41 -0.53 -13.85
N SER A 131 14.99 -0.97 -12.72
CA SER A 131 14.23 -1.23 -11.50
C SER A 131 13.62 0.05 -10.92
N GLN A 132 14.32 1.19 -11.04
CA GLN A 132 13.81 2.48 -10.62
C GLN A 132 12.67 2.94 -11.53
N ILE A 133 12.81 2.81 -12.84
CA ILE A 133 11.74 3.10 -13.80
C ILE A 133 10.51 2.25 -13.50
N ALA A 134 10.68 0.96 -13.20
CA ALA A 134 9.58 0.06 -12.85
C ALA A 134 8.87 0.50 -11.55
N LEU A 135 9.63 0.85 -10.51
CA LEU A 135 9.08 1.34 -9.24
C LEU A 135 8.33 2.67 -9.41
N SER A 136 8.85 3.60 -10.21
CA SER A 136 8.19 4.88 -10.50
C SER A 136 6.93 4.69 -11.36
N ALA A 137 6.93 3.75 -12.30
CA ALA A 137 5.75 3.44 -13.12
C ALA A 137 4.60 2.86 -12.27
N ALA A 138 4.92 2.01 -11.29
CA ALA A 138 3.94 1.41 -10.39
C ALA A 138 3.32 2.41 -9.38
N GLU A 139 3.94 3.57 -9.18
CA GLU A 139 3.53 4.59 -8.20
C GLU A 139 2.25 5.33 -8.58
N ARG A 140 1.97 5.45 -9.88
CA ARG A 140 1.07 6.46 -10.43
C ARG A 140 -0.34 5.93 -10.68
N LYS A 141 -0.96 5.33 -9.66
CA LYS A 141 -2.38 4.98 -9.70
C LYS A 141 -3.09 5.50 -8.46
N ASN A 142 -3.24 6.82 -8.38
CA ASN A 142 -3.90 7.45 -7.24
C ASN A 142 -5.44 7.39 -7.29
N ASN A 143 -6.01 6.68 -8.27
CA ASN A 143 -7.44 6.42 -8.37
C ASN A 143 -7.87 5.05 -7.84
N GLU A 144 -6.98 4.37 -7.11
CA GLU A 144 -7.23 3.06 -6.52
C GLU A 144 -7.44 3.19 -5.01
N VAL A 145 -8.44 2.50 -4.49
CA VAL A 145 -8.53 2.16 -3.07
C VAL A 145 -7.77 0.85 -2.88
N VAL A 146 -6.81 0.85 -1.97
CA VAL A 146 -5.96 -0.31 -1.68
C VAL A 146 -6.30 -0.84 -0.29
N LEU A 147 -6.72 -2.10 -0.23
CA LEU A 147 -6.96 -2.85 0.98
C LEU A 147 -5.79 -3.79 1.23
N GLN A 148 -5.22 -3.74 2.44
CA GLN A 148 -4.11 -4.58 2.88
C GLN A 148 -4.47 -5.26 4.19
N LEU A 149 -4.58 -6.59 4.17
CA LEU A 149 -4.69 -7.40 5.37
C LEU A 149 -3.28 -7.78 5.84
N LEU A 150 -2.85 -7.21 6.96
CA LEU A 150 -1.57 -7.49 7.59
C LEU A 150 -1.73 -8.59 8.65
N LEU A 151 -1.07 -9.71 8.41
CA LEU A 151 -1.11 -10.89 9.24
C LEU A 151 0.21 -11.05 9.98
N PRO A 152 0.19 -11.33 11.30
CA PRO A 152 1.39 -11.77 11.98
C PRO A 152 1.92 -13.06 11.34
N ARG A 153 3.22 -13.16 11.08
CA ARG A 153 3.89 -14.42 10.78
C ARG A 153 5.05 -14.66 11.75
N ASP A 154 5.29 -15.93 12.05
CA ASP A 154 6.47 -16.37 12.79
C ASP A 154 7.69 -16.33 11.87
N GLY A 155 8.70 -15.55 12.25
CA GLY A 155 9.92 -15.40 11.47
C GLY A 155 10.50 -14.01 11.63
N VAL A 156 11.79 -13.89 11.32
CA VAL A 156 12.51 -12.63 11.40
C VAL A 156 13.31 -12.47 10.12
N SER A 157 13.20 -11.30 9.47
CA SER A 157 14.10 -10.94 8.39
C SER A 157 15.41 -10.41 8.99
N TYR A 158 16.57 -10.94 8.59
CA TYR A 158 17.89 -10.36 8.89
C TYR A 158 18.51 -9.89 7.58
N THR A 159 18.85 -8.59 7.51
CA THR A 159 19.55 -7.97 6.36
C THR A 159 18.94 -8.28 4.97
N GLY A 160 17.61 -8.42 4.88
CA GLY A 160 16.90 -8.70 3.62
C GLY A 160 16.77 -10.18 3.26
N THR A 161 17.23 -11.10 4.13
CA THR A 161 16.98 -12.54 4.00
C THR A 161 15.91 -12.97 4.99
N ASP A 162 14.83 -13.56 4.48
CA ASP A 162 13.75 -14.11 5.30
C ASP A 162 14.19 -15.44 5.93
N LEU A 163 14.20 -15.50 7.25
CA LEU A 163 14.47 -16.73 8.00
C LEU A 163 13.14 -17.28 8.55
N PRO A 164 12.46 -18.19 7.84
CA PRO A 164 11.25 -18.82 8.34
C PRO A 164 11.61 -19.77 9.51
N ARG A 165 10.94 -19.59 10.66
CA ARG A 165 10.98 -20.47 11.85
C ARG A 165 12.33 -20.55 12.59
N LEU A 166 12.68 -19.49 13.33
CA LEU A 166 13.73 -19.57 14.35
C LEU A 166 13.17 -20.20 15.65
N PRO A 167 13.90 -21.13 16.30
CA PRO A 167 13.52 -21.66 17.61
C PRO A 167 13.36 -20.54 18.65
N ALA A 168 12.44 -20.71 19.62
CA ALA A 168 12.15 -19.71 20.65
C ALA A 168 13.40 -19.27 21.43
N SER A 169 14.38 -20.16 21.62
CA SER A 169 15.66 -19.84 22.25
C SER A 169 16.51 -18.87 21.44
N ALA A 170 16.52 -18.98 20.10
CA ALA A 170 17.23 -18.05 19.23
C ALA A 170 16.53 -16.68 19.19
N LEU A 171 15.19 -16.66 19.17
CA LEU A 171 14.40 -15.42 19.21
C LEU A 171 14.66 -14.61 20.49
N SER A 172 14.74 -15.28 21.65
CA SER A 172 14.97 -14.61 22.93
C SER A 172 16.36 -13.96 23.03
N VAL A 173 17.39 -14.59 22.47
CA VAL A 173 18.75 -14.02 22.43
C VAL A 173 18.83 -12.84 21.46
N LEU A 174 18.09 -12.91 20.34
CA LEU A 174 18.02 -11.82 19.36
C LEU A 174 17.21 -10.62 19.88
N ALA A 175 16.11 -10.86 20.59
CA ALA A 175 15.33 -9.81 21.24
C ALA A 175 16.11 -9.09 22.35
N ALA A 176 16.94 -9.82 23.09
CA ALA A 176 17.76 -9.28 24.18
C ALA A 176 18.96 -8.43 23.68
N THR A 177 19.38 -8.59 22.42
CA THR A 177 20.53 -7.84 21.86
C THR A 177 20.16 -6.52 21.21
N GLY A 178 18.86 -6.17 21.10
CA GLY A 178 18.42 -4.85 20.63
C GLY A 178 18.92 -4.48 19.22
N SER A 179 19.16 -5.45 18.36
CA SER A 179 19.92 -5.27 17.14
C SER A 179 19.07 -4.69 16.00
N THR A 180 19.57 -3.62 15.39
CA THR A 180 18.92 -2.84 14.31
C THR A 180 18.99 -3.58 12.98
N GLY A 181 18.22 -4.65 12.82
CA GLY A 181 18.21 -5.43 11.57
C GLY A 181 17.12 -6.48 11.48
N TYR A 182 16.27 -6.58 12.50
CA TYR A 182 15.30 -7.65 12.67
C TYR A 182 13.87 -7.10 12.59
N LYS A 183 13.08 -7.58 11.63
CA LYS A 183 11.63 -7.29 11.52
C LYS A 183 10.86 -8.60 11.55
N LYS A 184 9.73 -8.63 12.27
CA LYS A 184 8.80 -9.76 12.22
C LYS A 184 8.28 -9.89 10.80
N LEU A 185 8.28 -11.11 10.28
CA LEU A 185 7.68 -11.39 8.99
C LEU A 185 6.17 -11.10 9.08
N GLN A 186 5.60 -10.45 8.08
CA GLN A 186 4.16 -10.24 7.97
C GLN A 186 3.74 -10.67 6.58
N SER A 187 2.76 -11.56 6.49
CA SER A 187 2.10 -11.82 5.21
C SER A 187 1.06 -10.74 4.95
N GLU A 188 0.91 -10.39 3.68
CA GLU A 188 -0.05 -9.41 3.22
C GLU A 188 -0.98 -10.03 2.18
N VAL A 189 -2.27 -9.78 2.33
CA VAL A 189 -3.22 -9.90 1.21
C VAL A 189 -3.54 -8.49 0.77
N GLU A 190 -3.26 -8.17 -0.49
CA GLU A 190 -3.53 -6.87 -1.09
C GLU A 190 -4.63 -7.01 -2.15
N VAL A 191 -5.64 -6.14 -2.06
CA VAL A 191 -6.72 -6.02 -3.05
C VAL A 191 -6.83 -4.56 -3.44
N ARG A 192 -7.04 -4.29 -4.73
CA ARG A 192 -7.13 -2.94 -5.27
C ARG A 192 -8.41 -2.81 -6.06
N GLU A 193 -9.15 -1.74 -5.81
CA GLU A 193 -10.35 -1.39 -6.58
C GLU A 193 -10.18 0.00 -7.20
N LYS A 194 -10.44 0.08 -8.51
CA LYS A 194 -10.38 1.35 -9.24
C LYS A 194 -11.62 2.18 -8.96
N THR A 195 -11.43 3.49 -8.91
CA THR A 195 -12.50 4.46 -8.70
C THR A 195 -12.43 5.56 -9.76
N GLY A 196 -13.48 6.36 -9.84
CA GLY A 196 -13.52 7.58 -10.68
C GLY A 196 -12.88 8.81 -10.03
N TYR A 197 -12.25 8.66 -8.86
CA TYR A 197 -11.75 9.75 -8.02
C TYR A 197 -10.26 9.58 -7.74
N ALA A 198 -9.53 10.68 -7.56
CA ALA A 198 -8.27 10.67 -6.83
C ALA A 198 -8.57 10.36 -5.35
N ILE A 199 -8.05 9.26 -4.85
CA ILE A 199 -8.30 8.81 -3.48
C ILE A 199 -7.26 9.43 -2.54
N ARG A 200 -7.73 9.89 -1.38
CA ARG A 200 -6.88 10.35 -0.29
C ARG A 200 -7.21 9.73 1.05
N GLY A 201 -6.16 9.54 1.85
CA GLY A 201 -6.26 9.15 3.24
C GLY A 201 -6.24 7.64 3.42
N GLY A 202 -6.56 7.20 4.63
CA GLY A 202 -6.63 5.80 4.95
C GLY A 202 -7.13 5.57 6.36
N GLU A 203 -7.63 4.36 6.55
CA GLU A 203 -8.28 3.88 7.77
C GLU A 203 -7.73 2.50 8.13
N MET A 204 -7.78 2.18 9.41
CA MET A 204 -7.32 0.90 9.94
C MET A 204 -8.33 0.36 10.94
N ILE A 205 -8.63 -0.92 10.83
CA ILE A 205 -9.44 -1.65 11.81
C ILE A 205 -8.74 -2.94 12.23
N GLU A 206 -8.75 -3.22 13.53
CA GLU A 206 -8.30 -4.50 14.05
C GLU A 206 -9.39 -5.56 13.85
N ILE A 207 -8.99 -6.72 13.34
CA ILE A 207 -9.85 -7.89 13.18
C ILE A 207 -9.23 -9.09 13.89
N LYS A 208 -10.01 -10.13 14.16
CA LYS A 208 -9.55 -11.35 14.80
C LYS A 208 -9.73 -12.55 13.87
N ILE A 209 -8.66 -13.29 13.65
CA ILE A 209 -8.67 -14.52 12.87
C ILE A 209 -8.85 -15.71 13.80
N LYS A 210 -9.77 -16.60 13.42
CA LYS A 210 -10.11 -17.84 14.12
C LYS A 210 -9.79 -19.05 13.25
N GLU A 211 -9.62 -20.19 13.92
CA GLU A 211 -9.56 -21.48 13.24
C GLU A 211 -10.87 -21.73 12.50
N ARG A 212 -10.78 -22.35 11.32
CA ARG A 212 -11.98 -22.74 10.58
C ARG A 212 -12.68 -23.86 11.33
N LYS A 213 -13.95 -23.70 11.66
CA LYS A 213 -14.72 -24.79 12.26
C LYS A 213 -14.89 -25.88 11.20
N GLN A 214 -14.32 -27.06 11.45
CA GLN A 214 -14.62 -28.23 10.63
C GLN A 214 -16.11 -28.58 10.81
N PRO A 215 -16.84 -28.88 9.71
CA PRO A 215 -18.23 -29.29 9.78
C PRO A 215 -18.42 -30.65 10.48
#